data_AF-A0A0R2E3X2-F1
#
_entry.id   AF-A0A0R2E3X2-F1
#
_cell.length_a   1.000
_cell.length_b   1.000
_cell.length_c   1.000
_cell.angle_alpha   90.00
_cell.angle_beta   90.00
_cell.angle_gamma   90.00
#
_symmetry.space_group_name_H-M   'P 1'
#
loop_
_entity.id
_entity.type
_entity.pdbx_description
1 polymer ?
#
loop_
_entity_poly.entity_id
_entity_poly.type
_entity_poly.pdbx_seq_one_letter_code
_entity_poly.pdbx_strand_id
1 'polypeptide(L)'
;MCRKEVICKLNNKLIVRRLVSGILLLVVSVYTFYRSYVFYGVPAKFPNIMDKELKASMNGNGNALLISGITVLIIGIYFICTCNQRPYRWIENTIVFGYIFIQFFCSYLIGVTGGTLEPISKELLGLSLFIIAVGLPFKHGFKDMPFVKKGEIISKQKKENSSQEIPVISEARQLRELKKLLDDGIITQEEFNAKKKKVLGI
;
A
#
# COMPACT_ATOMS: atom_id res chain seq x y z
N MET A 1 -15.75 20.11 32.17
CA MET A 1 -14.70 20.07 31.14
C MET A 1 -14.82 18.76 30.37
N CYS A 2 -15.08 18.85 29.07
CA CYS A 2 -15.67 17.76 28.29
C CYS A 2 -14.59 16.75 27.85
N ARG A 3 -14.82 15.45 28.08
CA ARG A 3 -13.94 14.33 27.65
C ARG A 3 -13.63 14.36 26.13
N LYS A 4 -14.45 15.05 25.33
CA LYS A 4 -14.25 15.27 23.89
C LYS A 4 -13.09 16.23 23.56
N GLU A 5 -12.78 17.22 24.40
CA GLU A 5 -11.71 18.19 24.11
C GLU A 5 -10.31 17.60 24.32
N VAL A 6 -10.16 16.72 25.32
CA VAL A 6 -8.89 16.01 25.58
C VAL A 6 -8.58 15.00 24.47
N ILE A 7 -9.61 14.32 23.95
CA ILE A 7 -9.48 13.39 22.81
C ILE A 7 -9.08 14.14 21.54
N CYS A 8 -9.59 15.35 21.32
CA CYS A 8 -9.25 16.16 20.15
C CYS A 8 -7.79 16.63 20.15
N LYS A 9 -7.24 17.02 21.32
CA LYS A 9 -5.85 17.49 21.43
C LYS A 9 -4.79 16.37 21.32
N LEU A 10 -5.11 15.16 21.77
CA LEU A 10 -4.23 13.98 21.65
C LEU A 10 -4.22 13.39 20.22
N ASN A 11 -5.35 13.47 19.49
CA ASN A 11 -5.46 12.99 18.12
C ASN A 11 -4.50 13.69 17.14
N ASN A 12 -4.19 14.96 17.35
CA ASN A 12 -3.36 15.73 16.42
C ASN A 12 -1.90 15.25 16.39
N LYS A 13 -1.28 14.90 17.53
CA LYS A 13 0.14 14.55 17.55
C LYS A 13 0.46 13.26 16.79
N LEU A 14 -0.47 12.32 16.76
CA LEU A 14 -0.28 11.01 16.14
C LEU A 14 -0.50 11.02 14.62
N ILE A 15 -1.54 11.70 14.16
CA ILE A 15 -1.77 11.98 12.74
C ILE A 15 -0.58 12.76 12.17
N VAL A 16 -0.04 13.72 12.94
CA VAL A 16 1.12 14.52 12.54
C VAL A 16 2.39 13.67 12.39
N ARG A 17 2.65 12.67 13.24
CA ARG A 17 3.87 11.83 13.11
C ARG A 17 3.91 11.04 11.81
N ARG A 18 2.80 10.42 11.42
CA ARG A 18 2.68 9.69 10.15
C ARG A 18 2.79 10.61 8.96
N LEU A 19 2.13 11.76 9.02
CA LEU A 19 2.20 12.78 7.99
C LEU A 19 3.63 13.29 7.81
N VAL A 20 4.31 13.65 8.90
CA VAL A 20 5.70 14.12 8.87
C VAL A 20 6.64 13.05 8.34
N SER A 21 6.49 11.79 8.78
CA SER A 21 7.27 10.66 8.25
C SER A 21 7.03 10.48 6.74
N GLY A 22 5.78 10.54 6.27
CA GLY A 22 5.44 10.45 4.85
C GLY A 22 6.05 11.58 4.01
N ILE A 23 5.99 12.83 4.48
CA ILE A 23 6.62 13.98 3.81
C ILE A 23 8.14 13.83 3.77
N LEU A 24 8.77 13.41 4.87
CA LEU A 24 10.22 13.15 4.90
C LEU A 24 10.62 12.05 3.92
N LEU A 25 9.83 10.97 3.81
CA LEU A 25 10.05 9.91 2.81
C LEU A 25 9.93 10.43 1.38
N LEU A 26 9.00 11.35 1.10
CA LEU A 26 8.93 12.00 -0.23
C LEU A 26 10.22 12.77 -0.53
N VAL A 27 10.72 13.58 0.40
CA VAL A 27 11.98 14.32 0.22
C VAL A 27 13.15 13.37 -0.02
N VAL A 28 13.25 12.30 0.77
CA VAL A 28 14.26 11.25 0.60
C VAL A 28 14.14 10.59 -0.77
N SER A 29 12.92 10.31 -1.26
CA SER A 29 12.71 9.71 -2.58
C SER A 29 13.15 10.61 -3.73
N VAL A 30 12.93 11.93 -3.64
CA VAL A 30 13.42 12.88 -4.65
C VAL A 30 14.94 12.92 -4.66
N TYR A 31 15.56 12.90 -3.48
CA TYR A 31 17.02 12.87 -3.36
C TYR A 31 17.62 11.56 -3.89
N THR A 32 17.01 10.40 -3.64
CA THR A 32 17.46 9.12 -4.22
C THR A 32 17.32 9.11 -5.75
N PHE A 33 16.25 9.68 -6.31
CA PHE A 33 16.12 9.84 -7.77
C PHE A 33 17.18 10.74 -8.36
N TYR A 34 17.48 11.87 -7.71
CA TYR A 34 18.58 12.75 -8.14
C TYR A 34 19.92 12.01 -8.16
N ARG A 35 20.24 11.27 -7.09
CA ARG A 35 21.46 10.46 -7.03
C ARG A 35 21.48 9.39 -8.13
N SER A 36 20.39 8.66 -8.33
CA SER A 36 20.25 7.67 -9.39
C SER A 36 20.53 8.29 -10.77
N TYR A 37 19.96 9.46 -11.06
CA TYR A 37 20.22 10.21 -12.29
C TYR A 37 21.71 10.54 -12.48
N VAL A 38 22.41 10.99 -11.44
CA VAL A 38 23.86 11.26 -11.49
C VAL A 38 24.64 9.99 -11.81
N PHE A 39 24.29 8.85 -11.23
CA PHE A 39 24.95 7.56 -11.51
C PHE A 39 24.82 7.12 -12.96
N TYR A 40 23.71 7.42 -13.64
CA TYR A 40 23.58 7.16 -15.08
C TYR A 40 24.20 8.25 -15.95
N GLY A 41 24.17 9.51 -15.49
CA GLY A 41 24.65 10.67 -16.24
C GLY A 41 26.17 10.73 -16.37
N VAL A 42 26.91 10.34 -15.33
CA VAL A 42 28.38 10.39 -15.34
C VAL A 42 28.99 9.43 -16.38
N PRO A 43 28.61 8.14 -16.46
CA PRO A 43 29.12 7.24 -17.49
C PRO A 43 28.72 7.65 -18.91
N ALA A 44 27.58 8.33 -19.09
CA ALA A 44 27.15 8.83 -20.38
C ALA A 44 27.97 10.05 -20.84
N LYS A 45 28.42 10.89 -19.90
CA LYS A 45 29.18 12.11 -20.19
C LYS A 45 30.67 11.86 -20.43
N PHE A 46 31.23 10.80 -19.85
CA PHE A 46 32.66 10.45 -19.96
C PHE A 46 32.89 9.01 -20.44
N PRO A 47 32.43 8.64 -21.65
CA PRO A 47 32.47 7.25 -22.12
C PRO A 47 33.89 6.70 -22.33
N ASN A 48 34.87 7.58 -22.59
CA ASN A 48 36.23 7.19 -22.95
C ASN A 48 37.20 7.12 -21.74
N ILE A 49 36.77 7.61 -20.57
CA ILE A 49 37.59 7.65 -19.35
C ILE A 49 37.24 6.48 -18.42
N MET A 50 36.04 5.92 -18.58
CA MET A 50 35.49 4.90 -17.70
C MET A 50 35.80 3.50 -18.25
N ASP A 51 36.44 2.67 -17.44
CA ASP A 51 36.58 1.25 -17.74
C ASP A 51 35.21 0.55 -17.69
N LYS A 52 35.13 -0.62 -18.33
CA LYS A 52 33.87 -1.37 -18.47
C LYS A 52 33.33 -1.82 -17.10
N GLU A 53 34.19 -2.15 -16.15
CA GLU A 53 33.79 -2.63 -14.83
C GLU A 53 33.22 -1.50 -13.99
N LEU A 54 33.86 -0.34 -13.98
CA LEU A 54 33.38 0.85 -13.30
C LEU A 54 32.05 1.35 -13.89
N LYS A 55 31.89 1.30 -15.22
CA LYS A 55 30.61 1.62 -15.87
C LYS A 55 29.49 0.65 -15.46
N ALA A 56 29.78 -0.65 -15.40
CA ALA A 56 28.81 -1.65 -14.95
C ALA A 56 28.43 -1.44 -13.47
N SER A 57 29.42 -1.14 -12.62
CA SER A 57 29.24 -0.86 -11.20
C SER A 57 28.37 0.39 -10.96
N MET A 58 28.65 1.49 -11.68
CA MET A 58 27.84 2.72 -11.58
C MET A 58 26.40 2.51 -12.04
N ASN A 59 26.18 1.78 -13.13
CA ASN A 59 24.84 1.45 -13.60
C ASN A 59 24.09 0.55 -12.60
N GLY A 60 24.77 -0.42 -11.99
CA GLY A 60 24.21 -1.27 -10.94
C GLY A 60 23.76 -0.45 -9.73
N ASN A 61 24.60 0.48 -9.27
CA ASN A 61 24.26 1.41 -8.18
C ASN A 61 23.11 2.35 -8.56
N GLY A 62 23.09 2.86 -9.80
CA GLY A 62 21.99 3.67 -10.34
C GLY A 62 20.66 2.93 -10.31
N ASN A 63 20.64 1.67 -10.76
CA ASN A 63 19.45 0.80 -10.76
C ASN A 63 18.93 0.56 -9.34
N ALA A 64 19.81 0.21 -8.41
CA ALA A 64 19.42 -0.07 -7.03
C ALA A 64 18.86 1.18 -6.33
N LEU A 65 19.46 2.35 -6.55
CA LEU A 65 18.96 3.62 -6.04
C LEU A 65 17.61 3.99 -6.64
N LEU A 66 17.39 3.70 -7.92
CA LEU A 66 16.10 3.92 -8.60
C LEU A 66 15.00 3.06 -7.97
N ILE A 67 15.24 1.76 -7.82
CA ILE A 67 14.30 0.81 -7.20
C ILE A 67 14.01 1.21 -5.75
N SER A 68 15.05 1.56 -5.00
CA SER A 68 14.92 2.05 -3.63
C SER A 68 14.09 3.33 -3.57
N GLY A 69 14.34 4.29 -4.48
CA GLY A 69 13.57 5.54 -4.58
C GLY A 69 12.09 5.32 -4.87
N ILE A 70 11.75 4.44 -5.81
CA ILE A 70 10.36 4.06 -6.11
C ILE A 70 9.70 3.43 -4.87
N THR A 71 10.40 2.54 -4.18
CA THR A 71 9.86 1.86 -3.00
C THR A 71 9.59 2.85 -1.86
N VAL A 72 10.54 3.75 -1.60
CA VAL A 72 10.40 4.82 -0.59
C VAL A 72 9.28 5.79 -0.96
N LEU A 73 9.11 6.11 -2.25
CA LEU A 73 8.02 6.94 -2.75
C LEU A 73 6.66 6.30 -2.47
N ILE A 74 6.49 5.01 -2.81
CA ILE A 74 5.25 4.26 -2.56
C ILE A 74 4.91 4.24 -1.07
N ILE A 75 5.90 3.98 -0.21
CA ILE A 75 5.71 3.97 1.25
C ILE A 75 5.37 5.37 1.78
N GLY A 76 6.02 6.41 1.27
CA GLY A 76 5.75 7.81 1.61
C GLY A 76 4.31 8.21 1.27
N ILE A 77 3.85 7.90 0.06
CA ILE A 77 2.46 8.11 -0.37
C ILE A 77 1.50 7.31 0.52
N TYR A 78 1.81 6.05 0.80
CA TYR A 78 1.00 5.21 1.68
C TYR A 78 0.85 5.82 3.09
N PHE A 79 1.93 6.35 3.69
CA PHE A 79 1.86 7.01 5.01
C PHE A 79 1.03 8.30 4.97
N ILE A 80 1.10 9.07 3.88
CA ILE A 80 0.29 10.27 3.70
C ILE A 80 -1.20 9.90 3.57
N CYS A 81 -1.54 8.92 2.73
CA CYS A 81 -2.91 8.48 2.51
C CYS A 81 -3.54 7.83 3.76
N THR A 82 -2.73 7.10 4.54
CA THR A 82 -3.19 6.40 5.76
C THR A 82 -3.03 7.22 7.04
N CYS A 83 -2.67 8.49 6.94
CA CYS A 83 -2.45 9.35 8.11
C CYS A 83 -3.72 9.53 8.97
N ASN A 84 -4.90 9.44 8.35
CA ASN A 84 -6.21 9.57 9.03
C ASN A 84 -6.93 8.22 9.24
N GLN A 85 -6.29 7.09 8.92
CA GLN A 85 -6.88 5.75 9.03
C GLN A 85 -6.27 4.94 10.18
N ARG A 86 -7.08 4.06 10.78
CA ARG A 86 -6.59 3.14 11.82
C ARG A 86 -5.61 2.13 11.21
N PRO A 87 -4.43 1.92 11.80
CA PRO A 87 -3.47 0.97 11.26
C PRO A 87 -3.97 -0.46 11.39
N TYR A 88 -3.62 -1.29 10.41
CA TYR A 88 -3.84 -2.73 10.43
C TYR A 88 -2.51 -3.44 10.64
N ARG A 89 -2.41 -4.24 11.70
CA ARG A 89 -1.15 -4.90 12.10
C ARG A 89 -0.50 -5.71 10.98
N TRP A 90 -1.30 -6.36 10.14
CA TRP A 90 -0.80 -7.14 9.01
C TRP A 90 -0.22 -6.26 7.90
N ILE A 91 -0.91 -5.17 7.54
CA ILE A 91 -0.46 -4.28 6.47
C ILE A 91 0.85 -3.59 6.85
N GLU A 92 0.95 -3.07 8.07
CA GLU A 92 2.18 -2.43 8.56
C GLU A 92 3.38 -3.39 8.53
N ASN A 93 3.18 -4.63 9.02
CA ASN A 93 4.23 -5.64 8.99
C ASN A 93 4.62 -6.01 7.56
N THR A 94 3.66 -6.19 6.66
CA THR A 94 3.93 -6.50 5.25
C THR A 94 4.76 -5.41 4.58
N ILE A 95 4.50 -4.13 4.88
CA ILE A 95 5.29 -3.01 4.34
C ILE A 95 6.73 -3.06 4.82
N VAL A 96 6.95 -3.29 6.12
CA VAL A 96 8.30 -3.37 6.69
C VAL A 96 9.08 -4.56 6.16
N PHE A 97 8.47 -5.75 6.17
CA PHE A 97 9.11 -6.96 5.63
C PHE A 97 9.37 -6.82 4.13
N GLY A 98 8.41 -6.29 3.37
CA GLY A 98 8.58 -6.04 1.94
C GLY A 98 9.72 -5.08 1.65
N TYR A 99 9.83 -3.98 2.41
CA TYR A 99 10.92 -3.03 2.28
C TYR A 99 12.29 -3.68 2.58
N ILE A 100 12.42 -4.38 3.70
CA ILE A 100 13.67 -5.07 4.08
C ILE A 100 14.05 -6.10 3.02
N PHE A 101 13.08 -6.87 2.51
CA PHE A 101 13.30 -7.88 1.48
C PHE A 101 13.81 -7.25 0.17
N ILE A 102 13.18 -6.16 -0.28
CA ILE A 102 13.62 -5.43 -1.48
C ILE A 102 15.04 -4.89 -1.31
N GLN A 103 15.39 -4.36 -0.14
CA GLN A 103 16.75 -3.84 0.12
C GLN A 103 17.80 -4.95 0.15
N PHE A 104 17.47 -6.09 0.76
CA PHE A 104 18.34 -7.26 0.76
C PHE A 104 18.55 -7.78 -0.67
N PHE A 105 17.48 -7.87 -1.46
CA PHE A 105 17.54 -8.30 -2.85
C PHE A 105 18.37 -7.34 -3.72
N CYS A 106 18.20 -6.03 -3.57
CA CYS A 106 19.02 -5.04 -4.29
C CYS A 106 20.51 -5.15 -3.92
N SER A 107 20.81 -5.32 -2.62
CA SER A 107 22.19 -5.49 -2.15
C SER A 107 22.83 -6.77 -2.69
N TYR A 108 22.05 -7.85 -2.74
CA TYR A 108 22.48 -9.12 -3.34
C TYR A 108 22.80 -8.96 -4.83
N LEU A 109 21.94 -8.30 -5.60
CA LEU A 109 22.17 -8.05 -7.03
C LEU A 109 23.44 -7.21 -7.29
N ILE A 110 23.70 -6.20 -6.46
CA ILE A 110 24.94 -5.41 -6.57
C ILE A 110 26.16 -6.30 -6.27
N GLY A 111 26.10 -7.15 -5.23
CA GLY A 111 27.19 -8.06 -4.89
C GLY A 111 27.51 -9.06 -6.01
N VAL A 112 26.49 -9.60 -6.69
CA VAL A 112 26.67 -10.51 -7.84
C VAL A 112 27.33 -9.82 -9.04
N THR A 113 27.10 -8.52 -9.21
CA THR A 113 27.72 -7.72 -10.29
C THR A 113 29.12 -7.21 -9.96
N GLY A 114 29.70 -7.61 -8.81
CA GLY A 114 31.02 -7.16 -8.36
C GLY A 114 31.04 -5.71 -7.88
N GLY A 115 29.87 -5.07 -7.77
CA GLY A 115 29.74 -3.70 -7.29
C GLY A 115 29.78 -3.65 -5.76
N THR A 116 30.14 -2.49 -5.23
CA THR A 116 29.96 -2.16 -3.81
C THR A 116 29.01 -0.98 -3.68
N LEU A 117 28.05 -1.08 -2.74
CA LEU A 117 27.28 0.10 -2.33
C LEU A 117 28.24 1.14 -1.74
N GLU A 118 28.19 2.35 -2.29
CA GLU A 118 28.88 3.50 -1.70
C GLU A 118 28.45 3.73 -0.23
N PRO A 119 29.34 4.25 0.63
CA PRO A 119 29.00 4.56 2.02
C PRO A 119 27.77 5.47 2.15
N ILE A 120 27.69 6.49 1.30
CA ILE A 120 26.61 7.48 1.30
C ILE A 120 25.24 6.83 0.99
N SER A 121 25.18 5.83 0.10
CA SER A 121 23.93 5.15 -0.19
C SER A 121 23.49 4.23 0.95
N LYS A 122 24.43 3.65 1.71
CA LYS A 122 24.11 2.89 2.94
C LYS A 122 23.54 3.78 4.04
N GLU A 123 24.10 4.97 4.23
CA GLU A 123 23.58 5.96 5.20
C GLU A 123 22.15 6.38 4.85
N LEU A 124 21.89 6.62 3.56
CA LEU A 124 20.56 7.00 3.09
C LEU A 124 19.51 5.90 3.31
N LEU A 125 19.91 4.63 3.15
CA LEU A 125 19.06 3.47 3.47
C LEU A 125 18.78 3.35 4.98
N GLY A 126 19.79 3.61 5.81
CA GLY A 126 19.63 3.68 7.27
C GLY A 126 18.67 4.79 7.69
N LEU A 127 18.77 5.96 7.06
CA LEU A 127 17.88 7.09 7.29
C LEU A 127 16.43 6.76 6.91
N SER A 128 16.18 6.14 5.76
CA SER A 128 14.82 5.76 5.37
C SER A 128 14.23 4.70 6.30
N LEU A 129 15.01 3.72 6.76
CA LEU A 129 14.56 2.77 7.79
C LEU A 129 14.18 3.46 9.10
N PHE A 130 14.99 4.42 9.54
CA PHE A 130 14.71 5.19 10.74
C PHE A 130 13.41 6.00 10.60
N ILE A 131 13.20 6.68 9.47
CA ILE A 131 11.97 7.45 9.21
C ILE A 131 10.74 6.53 9.19
N ILE A 132 10.85 5.36 8.55
CA ILE A 132 9.79 4.34 8.55
C ILE A 132 9.51 3.89 9.98
N ALA A 133 10.53 3.55 10.77
CA ALA A 133 10.38 3.13 12.16
C ALA A 133 9.69 4.19 13.04
N VAL A 134 9.99 5.48 12.81
CA VAL A 134 9.36 6.59 13.53
C VAL A 134 7.87 6.76 13.16
N GLY A 135 7.50 6.44 11.90
CA GLY A 135 6.14 6.53 11.39
C GLY A 135 5.25 5.32 11.72
N LEU A 136 5.86 4.18 12.06
CA LEU A 136 5.13 2.96 12.38
C LEU A 136 4.48 2.98 13.77
N PRO A 137 3.29 2.37 13.91
CA PRO A 137 2.68 2.12 15.21
C PRO A 137 3.46 1.03 15.97
N PHE A 138 3.64 1.21 17.27
CA PHE A 138 4.27 0.21 18.15
C PHE A 138 3.37 -1.03 18.34
N LYS A 139 3.85 -2.05 19.07
CA LYS A 139 3.19 -3.37 19.27
C LYS A 139 1.69 -3.32 19.62
N HIS A 140 1.23 -2.27 20.28
CA HIS A 140 -0.17 -2.13 20.72
C HIS A 140 -0.97 -1.11 19.89
N GLY A 141 -0.41 -0.66 18.77
CA GLY A 141 -0.96 0.44 17.97
C GLY A 141 -0.43 1.77 18.48
N PHE A 142 -1.17 2.83 18.19
CA PHE A 142 -0.93 4.12 18.81
C PHE A 142 -1.72 4.23 20.12
N LYS A 143 -1.19 4.99 21.09
CA LYS A 143 -1.78 5.12 22.44
C LYS A 143 -3.29 5.43 22.41
N ASP A 144 -3.71 6.25 21.46
CA ASP A 144 -5.10 6.70 21.31
C ASP A 144 -5.82 6.05 20.10
N MET A 145 -5.13 5.18 19.35
CA MET A 145 -5.66 4.49 18.18
C MET A 145 -5.12 3.04 18.12
N PRO A 146 -5.77 2.11 18.85
CA PRO A 146 -5.36 0.71 18.86
C PRO A 146 -5.62 0.05 17.50
N PHE A 147 -4.90 -1.04 17.22
CA PHE A 147 -5.10 -1.83 16.01
C PHE A 147 -6.55 -2.32 15.89
N VAL A 148 -7.06 -2.34 14.65
CA VAL A 148 -8.35 -2.95 14.36
C VAL A 148 -8.28 -4.44 14.68
N LYS A 149 -9.11 -4.92 15.62
CA LYS A 149 -9.17 -6.34 15.99
C LYS A 149 -9.90 -7.12 14.91
N LYS A 150 -9.41 -8.33 14.58
CA LYS A 150 -9.98 -9.22 13.54
C LYS A 150 -11.49 -9.48 13.72
N GLY A 151 -12.00 -9.46 14.95
CA GLY A 151 -13.43 -9.59 15.27
C GLY A 151 -14.31 -8.37 14.92
N GLU A 152 -13.78 -7.14 14.99
CA GLU A 152 -14.51 -5.94 14.56
C GLU A 152 -14.66 -5.88 13.03
N ILE A 153 -13.67 -6.42 12.29
CA ILE A 153 -13.67 -6.49 10.82
C ILE A 153 -14.81 -7.38 10.32
N ILE A 154 -15.03 -8.54 10.96
CA ILE A 154 -16.13 -9.44 10.61
C ILE A 154 -17.48 -8.77 10.85
N SER A 155 -17.60 -7.96 11.92
CA SER A 155 -18.83 -7.21 12.18
C SER A 155 -19.07 -6.07 11.19
N LYS A 156 -18.01 -5.37 10.74
CA LYS A 156 -18.11 -4.31 9.73
C LYS A 156 -18.32 -4.86 8.33
N GLN A 157 -17.60 -5.90 7.91
CA GLN A 157 -17.85 -6.58 6.63
C GLN A 157 -19.24 -7.22 6.59
N LYS A 158 -19.73 -7.79 7.71
CA LYS A 158 -21.12 -8.26 7.79
C LYS A 158 -22.11 -7.11 7.73
N LYS A 159 -21.82 -5.94 8.32
CA LYS A 159 -22.70 -4.77 8.29
C LYS A 159 -22.66 -4.00 6.97
N GLU A 160 -21.54 -4.01 6.26
CA GLU A 160 -21.36 -3.38 4.93
C GLU A 160 -21.90 -4.28 3.82
N ASN A 161 -21.77 -5.62 3.95
CA ASN A 161 -22.47 -6.59 3.10
C ASN A 161 -23.95 -6.83 3.50
N SER A 162 -24.43 -6.24 4.61
CA SER A 162 -25.83 -6.37 5.07
C SER A 162 -26.57 -5.04 5.17
N SER A 163 -25.98 -3.91 4.76
CA SER A 163 -26.66 -2.60 4.77
C SER A 163 -26.93 -2.05 3.38
N GLN A 164 -27.07 -2.93 2.38
CA GLN A 164 -27.78 -2.64 1.13
C GLN A 164 -28.37 -3.93 0.57
N GLU A 165 -29.40 -4.46 1.24
CA GLU A 165 -30.47 -5.17 0.54
C GLU A 165 -31.77 -4.91 1.30
N ILE A 166 -32.39 -3.80 0.92
CA ILE A 166 -33.83 -3.65 1.03
C ILE A 166 -34.41 -4.88 0.31
N PRO A 167 -35.35 -5.64 0.90
CA PRO A 167 -35.83 -6.94 0.40
C PRO A 167 -36.43 -6.92 -1.03
N VAL A 168 -36.52 -5.75 -1.67
CA VAL A 168 -37.05 -5.52 -3.01
C VAL A 168 -36.05 -5.87 -4.14
N ILE A 169 -34.74 -5.88 -3.87
CA ILE A 169 -33.72 -6.13 -4.92
C ILE A 169 -33.58 -7.63 -5.26
N SER A 170 -33.81 -8.52 -4.29
CA SER A 170 -33.68 -9.97 -4.50
C SER A 170 -34.77 -10.50 -5.43
N GLU A 171 -36.01 -10.05 -5.28
CA GLU A 171 -37.14 -10.42 -6.15
C GLU A 171 -36.93 -9.93 -7.59
N ALA A 172 -36.50 -8.68 -7.76
CA ALA A 172 -36.23 -8.10 -9.08
C ALA A 172 -35.08 -8.83 -9.82
N ARG A 173 -34.05 -9.26 -9.08
CA ARG A 173 -32.94 -10.03 -9.62
C ARG A 173 -33.37 -11.45 -10.02
N GLN A 174 -34.16 -12.11 -9.17
CA GLN A 174 -34.72 -13.44 -9.46
C GLN A 174 -35.65 -13.41 -10.68
N LEU A 175 -36.47 -12.36 -10.83
CA LEU A 175 -37.33 -12.17 -12.01
C LEU A 175 -36.51 -11.95 -13.29
N ARG A 176 -35.37 -11.26 -13.20
CA ARG A 176 -34.47 -11.02 -14.33
C ARG A 176 -33.75 -12.29 -14.77
N GLU A 177 -33.35 -13.13 -13.82
CA GLU A 177 -32.74 -14.45 -14.10
C GLU A 177 -33.77 -15.42 -14.69
N LEU A 178 -35.00 -15.46 -14.15
CA LEU A 178 -36.10 -16.23 -14.72
C LEU A 178 -36.43 -15.81 -16.17
N LYS A 179 -36.37 -14.50 -16.47
CA LYS A 179 -36.62 -14.00 -17.82
C LYS A 179 -35.54 -14.44 -18.81
N LYS A 180 -34.27 -14.42 -18.40
CA LYS A 180 -33.17 -14.93 -19.23
C LYS A 180 -33.35 -16.41 -19.57
N LEU A 181 -33.74 -17.24 -18.60
CA LEU A 181 -33.95 -18.67 -18.84
C LEU A 181 -35.11 -18.95 -19.82
N LEU A 182 -36.11 -18.08 -19.85
CA LEU A 182 -37.20 -18.14 -20.83
C LEU A 182 -36.73 -17.70 -22.22
N ASP A 183 -35.99 -16.60 -22.29
CA ASP A 183 -35.42 -16.06 -23.54
C ASP A 183 -34.42 -17.05 -24.17
N ASP A 184 -33.68 -17.80 -23.34
CA ASP A 184 -32.76 -18.87 -23.75
C ASP A 184 -33.48 -20.18 -24.12
N GLY A 185 -34.81 -20.24 -24.01
CA GLY A 185 -35.63 -21.42 -24.33
C GLY A 185 -35.45 -22.60 -23.37
N ILE A 186 -34.82 -22.39 -22.20
CA ILE A 186 -34.52 -23.42 -21.20
C ILE A 186 -35.77 -23.77 -20.39
N ILE A 187 -36.64 -22.79 -20.14
CA ILE A 187 -37.93 -22.98 -19.47
C ILE A 187 -39.07 -22.56 -20.40
N THR A 188 -40.23 -23.17 -20.22
CA THR A 188 -41.43 -22.81 -20.98
C THR A 188 -42.16 -21.61 -20.35
N GLN A 189 -43.02 -20.95 -21.13
CA GLN A 189 -43.81 -19.80 -20.67
C GLN A 189 -44.67 -20.12 -19.42
N GLU A 190 -45.14 -21.37 -19.33
CA GLU A 190 -45.96 -21.85 -18.22
C GLU A 190 -45.16 -21.96 -16.91
N GLU A 191 -43.93 -22.47 -16.99
CA GLU A 191 -43.02 -22.59 -15.85
C GLU A 191 -42.51 -21.24 -15.37
N PHE A 192 -42.26 -20.32 -16.30
CA PHE A 192 -41.91 -18.94 -15.97
C PHE A 192 -43.02 -18.25 -15.18
N ASN A 193 -44.27 -18.39 -15.61
CA ASN A 193 -45.42 -17.78 -14.95
C ASN A 193 -45.66 -18.38 -13.55
N ALA A 194 -45.48 -19.69 -13.37
CA ALA A 194 -45.60 -20.35 -12.07
C ALA A 194 -44.52 -19.89 -11.07
N LYS A 195 -43.26 -19.74 -11.53
CA LYS A 195 -42.16 -19.26 -10.68
C LYS A 195 -42.25 -17.77 -10.40
N LYS A 196 -42.68 -16.95 -11.37
CA LYS A 196 -42.92 -15.51 -11.20
C LYS A 196 -43.95 -15.22 -10.11
N LYS A 197 -45.05 -15.99 -10.05
CA LYS A 197 -46.06 -15.87 -8.99
C LYS A 197 -45.51 -16.17 -7.61
N LYS A 198 -44.71 -17.24 -7.49
CA LYS A 198 -44.01 -17.59 -6.24
C LYS A 198 -43.04 -16.51 -5.76
N VAL A 199 -42.32 -15.87 -6.68
CA VAL A 199 -41.38 -14.77 -6.36
C VAL A 199 -42.12 -13.49 -5.98
N LEU A 200 -43.30 -13.24 -6.55
CA LEU A 200 -44.14 -12.08 -6.22
C LEU A 200 -45.11 -12.30 -5.06
N GLY A 201 -45.18 -13.52 -4.50
CA GLY A 201 -46.02 -13.86 -3.36
C GLY A 201 -47.54 -13.86 -3.62
N ILE A 202 -47.97 -14.07 -4.87
CA ILE A 202 -49.38 -14.07 -5.33
C ILE A 202 -49.83 -15.46 -5.74
#